data_AF-A0A1H3YTJ2-F1
#
_entry.id   AF-A0A1H3YTJ2-F1
#
_cell.length_a   1.000
_cell.length_b   1.000
_cell.length_c   1.000
_cell.angle_alpha   90.00
_cell.angle_beta   90.00
_cell.angle_gamma   90.00
#
_symmetry.space_group_name_H-M   'P 1'
#
loop_
_entity.id
_entity.type
_entity.pdbx_description
1 polymer ?
#
loop_
_entity_poly.entity_id
_entity_poly.type
_entity_poly.pdbx_seq_one_letter_code
_entity_poly.pdbx_strand_id
1 'polypeptide(L)'
;MLFLESFKNQQMKVNSILLVLVALSIVACGPKINNDAYVKDIDRYVSKLAADTRLKTNLSQGVLTDDSGFNDVGTFSYQERMSPDGRELFHIKNVEKTDRTITENYYYKDNRLVFITVNTNSEAAKKLYVKKGSTLSRVNLSKSYEKILLNKAKLFKKQFKSAR
;
A
#
# COMPACT_ATOMS: atom_id res chain seq x y z
N MET A 1 56.39 -8.68 -45.98
CA MET A 1 55.56 -9.55 -45.10
C MET A 1 55.50 -8.86 -43.75
N LEU A 2 54.36 -8.24 -43.38
CA LEU A 2 53.96 -7.79 -42.01
C LEU A 2 52.96 -6.61 -42.00
N PHE A 3 52.83 -5.83 -43.07
CA PHE A 3 51.93 -4.64 -43.07
C PHE A 3 50.48 -4.92 -43.52
N LEU A 4 50.22 -6.02 -44.23
CA LEU A 4 48.89 -6.34 -44.78
C LEU A 4 48.03 -7.25 -43.91
N GLU A 5 48.59 -7.92 -42.91
CA GLU A 5 47.81 -8.78 -41.98
C GLU A 5 47.23 -8.01 -40.80
N SER A 6 47.78 -6.84 -40.47
CA SER A 6 47.30 -6.00 -39.36
C SER A 6 45.91 -5.37 -39.62
N PHE A 7 45.60 -5.05 -40.89
CA PHE A 7 44.34 -4.39 -41.25
C PHE A 7 43.11 -5.33 -41.23
N LYS A 8 43.30 -6.63 -41.50
CA LYS A 8 42.19 -7.61 -41.51
C LYS A 8 41.70 -7.95 -40.10
N ASN A 9 42.57 -7.88 -39.11
CA ASN A 9 42.24 -8.24 -37.73
C ASN A 9 41.57 -7.10 -36.94
N GLN A 10 41.66 -5.86 -37.44
CA GLN A 10 41.00 -4.69 -36.84
C GLN A 10 39.55 -4.52 -37.34
N GLN A 11 39.26 -4.87 -38.60
CA GLN A 11 37.92 -4.83 -39.20
C GLN A 11 36.96 -5.88 -38.60
N MET A 12 37.43 -7.09 -38.28
CA MET A 12 36.57 -8.15 -37.71
C MET A 12 36.17 -7.91 -36.24
N LYS A 13 36.94 -7.13 -35.47
CA LYS A 13 36.60 -6.83 -34.07
C LYS A 13 35.50 -5.78 -33.93
N VAL A 14 35.44 -4.83 -34.87
CA VAL A 14 34.48 -3.72 -34.82
C VAL A 14 33.06 -4.21 -35.14
N ASN A 15 32.92 -5.17 -36.07
CA ASN A 15 31.61 -5.71 -36.45
C ASN A 15 30.99 -6.64 -35.38
N SER A 16 31.81 -7.33 -34.58
CA SER A 16 31.33 -8.21 -33.51
C SER A 16 30.93 -7.45 -32.24
N ILE A 17 31.54 -6.29 -31.97
CA ILE A 17 31.19 -5.42 -30.82
C ILE A 17 29.90 -4.64 -31.11
N LEU A 18 29.66 -4.24 -32.36
CA LEU A 18 28.44 -3.51 -32.76
C LEU A 18 27.17 -4.37 -32.57
N LEU A 19 27.27 -5.68 -32.81
CA LEU A 19 26.16 -6.63 -32.65
C LEU A 19 25.73 -6.85 -31.18
N VAL A 20 26.67 -6.76 -30.24
CA VAL A 20 26.37 -6.87 -28.79
C VAL A 20 25.67 -5.61 -28.26
N LEU A 21 26.01 -4.43 -28.81
CA LEU A 21 25.39 -3.15 -28.43
C LEU A 21 23.94 -3.00 -28.94
N VAL A 22 23.60 -3.59 -30.09
CA VAL A 22 22.23 -3.57 -30.63
C VAL A 22 21.31 -4.56 -29.90
N ALA A 23 21.84 -5.67 -29.35
CA ALA A 23 21.05 -6.62 -28.56
C ALA A 23 20.63 -6.06 -27.18
N LEU A 24 21.36 -5.08 -26.63
CA LEU A 24 21.07 -4.46 -25.33
C LEU A 24 19.98 -3.37 -25.37
N SER A 25 19.62 -2.86 -26.56
CA SER A 25 18.62 -1.79 -26.68
C SER A 25 17.17 -2.30 -26.69
N ILE A 26 16.94 -3.60 -26.88
CA ILE A 26 15.59 -4.19 -27.00
C ILE A 26 14.98 -4.60 -25.64
N VAL A 27 15.76 -4.58 -24.55
CA VAL A 27 15.29 -4.97 -23.21
C VAL A 27 14.92 -3.77 -22.32
N ALA A 28 15.09 -2.54 -22.80
CA ALA A 28 14.92 -1.33 -21.98
C ALA A 28 13.44 -0.89 -21.81
N CYS A 29 12.50 -1.46 -22.57
CA CYS A 29 11.07 -1.29 -22.30
C CYS A 29 10.57 -2.41 -21.39
N GLY A 30 10.87 -2.30 -20.10
CA GLY A 30 10.22 -3.13 -19.08
C GLY A 30 8.70 -3.05 -19.18
N PRO A 31 7.95 -4.11 -18.80
CA PRO A 31 6.51 -4.15 -18.95
C PRO A 31 5.86 -2.95 -18.26
N LYS A 32 5.05 -2.20 -19.01
CA LYS A 32 4.27 -1.06 -18.51
C LYS A 32 3.46 -1.51 -17.30
N ILE A 33 3.72 -0.89 -16.14
CA ILE A 33 3.00 -1.22 -14.91
C ILE A 33 1.52 -0.87 -15.11
N ASN A 34 0.67 -1.89 -15.18
CA ASN A 34 -0.77 -1.73 -15.28
C ASN A 34 -1.36 -1.44 -13.89
N ASN A 35 -1.48 -0.16 -13.55
CA ASN A 35 -2.03 0.29 -12.27
C ASN A 35 -3.52 -0.06 -12.13
N ASP A 36 -4.28 -0.05 -13.22
CA ASP A 36 -5.72 -0.31 -13.21
C ASP A 36 -6.03 -1.77 -12.86
N ALA A 37 -5.25 -2.71 -13.42
CA ALA A 37 -5.35 -4.12 -13.06
C ALA A 37 -5.08 -4.35 -11.57
N TYR A 38 -4.08 -3.64 -11.00
CA TYR A 38 -3.78 -3.72 -9.58
C TYR A 38 -4.90 -3.14 -8.72
N VAL A 39 -5.41 -1.95 -9.06
CA VAL A 39 -6.54 -1.32 -8.37
C VAL A 39 -7.75 -2.26 -8.35
N LYS A 40 -8.08 -2.87 -9.50
CA LYS A 40 -9.20 -3.82 -9.62
C LYS A 40 -8.98 -5.10 -8.80
N ASP A 41 -7.75 -5.61 -8.72
CA ASP A 41 -7.42 -6.76 -7.85
C ASP A 41 -7.64 -6.41 -6.37
N ILE A 42 -7.18 -5.24 -5.95
CA ILE A 42 -7.36 -4.75 -4.58
C ILE A 42 -8.83 -4.54 -4.24
N ASP A 43 -9.61 -3.92 -5.12
CA ASP A 43 -11.05 -3.76 -4.90
C ASP A 43 -11.75 -5.12 -4.75
N ARG A 44 -11.43 -6.09 -5.61
CA ARG A 44 -11.95 -7.47 -5.50
C ARG A 44 -11.53 -8.13 -4.19
N TYR A 45 -10.28 -7.96 -3.78
CA TYR A 45 -9.77 -8.48 -2.51
C TYR A 45 -10.57 -7.92 -1.33
N VAL A 46 -10.78 -6.60 -1.28
CA VAL A 46 -11.57 -5.95 -0.21
C VAL A 46 -13.01 -6.45 -0.18
N SER A 47 -13.67 -6.60 -1.34
CA SER A 47 -15.02 -7.15 -1.41
C SER A 47 -15.10 -8.58 -0.86
N LYS A 48 -14.12 -9.44 -1.17
CA LYS A 48 -14.05 -10.81 -0.62
C LYS A 48 -13.84 -10.79 0.89
N LEU A 49 -12.94 -9.94 1.38
CA LEU A 49 -12.65 -9.83 2.80
C LEU A 49 -13.87 -9.36 3.60
N ALA A 50 -14.66 -8.43 3.04
CA ALA A 50 -15.89 -7.97 3.66
C ALA A 50 -16.87 -9.13 3.93
N ALA A 51 -16.96 -10.09 3.01
CA ALA A 51 -17.84 -11.26 3.12
C ALA A 51 -17.25 -12.45 3.93
N ASP A 52 -15.97 -12.42 4.32
CA ASP A 52 -15.33 -13.55 4.99
C ASP A 52 -15.66 -13.60 6.50
N THR A 53 -16.53 -14.52 6.89
CA THR A 53 -16.96 -14.73 8.28
C THR A 53 -16.00 -15.57 9.11
N ARG A 54 -14.95 -16.14 8.51
CA ARG A 54 -13.98 -17.02 9.20
C ARG A 54 -12.91 -16.25 9.96
N LEU A 55 -12.83 -14.94 9.76
CA LEU A 55 -11.83 -14.08 10.39
C LEU A 55 -12.18 -13.81 11.85
N LYS A 56 -11.17 -13.94 12.72
CA LYS A 56 -11.29 -13.51 14.11
C LYS A 56 -11.39 -11.99 14.15
N THR A 57 -12.28 -11.49 15.00
CA THR A 57 -12.48 -10.05 15.20
C THR A 57 -12.17 -9.68 16.64
N ASN A 58 -11.33 -8.66 16.82
CA ASN A 58 -11.11 -8.02 18.11
C ASN A 58 -11.67 -6.60 18.04
N LEU A 59 -12.39 -6.17 19.08
CA LEU A 59 -12.95 -4.83 19.18
C LEU A 59 -12.40 -4.16 20.45
N SER A 60 -11.99 -2.91 20.31
CA SER A 60 -11.59 -2.03 21.40
C SER A 60 -12.31 -0.69 21.24
N GLN A 61 -12.75 -0.12 22.34
CA GLN A 61 -13.49 1.13 22.37
C GLN A 61 -12.96 2.00 23.50
N GLY A 62 -13.12 3.32 23.37
CA GLY A 62 -12.72 4.25 24.39
C GLY A 62 -13.13 5.68 24.10
N VAL A 63 -12.69 6.58 24.97
CA VAL A 63 -12.90 8.02 24.85
C VAL A 63 -11.70 8.67 24.16
N LEU A 64 -11.96 9.76 23.44
CA LEU A 64 -10.95 10.69 22.97
C LEU A 64 -10.95 11.87 23.93
N THR A 65 -9.78 12.21 24.47
CA THR A 65 -9.63 13.37 25.37
C THR A 65 -9.01 14.54 24.62
N ASP A 66 -9.17 15.74 25.16
CA ASP A 66 -8.39 16.89 24.75
C ASP A 66 -6.88 16.69 25.01
N ASP A 67 -6.05 17.63 24.54
CA ASP A 67 -4.60 17.58 24.69
C ASP A 67 -4.15 17.57 26.16
N SER A 68 -5.00 18.05 27.07
CA SER A 68 -4.74 18.06 28.51
C SER A 68 -5.09 16.73 29.19
N GLY A 69 -5.87 15.87 28.52
CA GLY A 69 -6.32 14.59 29.03
C GLY A 69 -7.49 14.67 30.01
N PHE A 70 -8.07 15.86 30.23
CA PHE A 70 -9.07 16.08 31.27
C PHE A 70 -10.51 16.08 30.75
N ASN A 71 -10.73 16.54 29.51
CA ASN A 71 -12.07 16.61 28.95
C ASN A 71 -12.26 15.59 27.84
N ASP A 72 -13.39 14.88 27.90
CA ASP A 72 -13.83 14.00 26.81
C ASP A 72 -14.29 14.86 25.63
N VAL A 73 -13.65 14.69 24.48
CA VAL A 73 -13.96 15.39 23.22
C VAL A 73 -14.59 14.47 22.17
N GLY A 74 -14.65 13.16 22.46
CA GLY A 74 -15.24 12.19 21.55
C GLY A 74 -15.05 10.76 21.99
N THR A 75 -15.27 9.84 21.05
CA THR A 75 -15.11 8.40 21.25
C THR A 75 -14.39 7.78 20.07
N PHE A 76 -13.76 6.64 20.29
CA PHE A 76 -13.23 5.82 19.22
C PHE A 76 -13.67 4.36 19.35
N SER A 77 -13.71 3.68 18.20
CA SER A 77 -13.89 2.24 18.09
C SER A 77 -12.87 1.71 17.10
N TYR A 78 -12.05 0.78 17.56
CA TYR A 78 -10.98 0.15 16.81
C TYR A 78 -11.26 -1.35 16.69
N GLN A 79 -11.37 -1.85 15.46
CA GLN A 79 -11.67 -3.23 15.17
C GLN A 79 -10.56 -3.85 14.30
N GLU A 80 -10.04 -4.99 14.72
CA GLU A 80 -9.08 -5.79 13.96
C GLU A 80 -9.75 -7.05 13.42
N ARG A 81 -9.52 -7.36 12.14
CA ARG A 81 -9.88 -8.64 11.52
C ARG A 81 -8.61 -9.38 11.11
N MET A 82 -8.45 -10.60 11.63
CA MET A 82 -7.21 -11.37 11.57
C MET A 82 -7.48 -12.86 11.33
N SER A 83 -6.43 -13.61 11.04
CA SER A 83 -6.48 -15.07 10.95
C SER A 83 -6.95 -15.69 12.28
N PRO A 84 -7.55 -16.90 12.27
CA PRO A 84 -8.00 -17.57 13.50
C PRO A 84 -6.90 -17.76 14.54
N ASP A 85 -5.66 -18.01 14.09
CA ASP A 85 -4.46 -18.12 14.93
C ASP A 85 -3.89 -16.77 15.39
N GLY A 86 -4.48 -15.65 14.96
CA GLY A 86 -4.07 -14.29 15.31
C GLY A 86 -2.76 -13.81 14.70
N ARG A 87 -2.10 -14.58 13.83
CA ARG A 87 -0.77 -14.24 13.29
C ARG A 87 -0.82 -13.27 12.11
N GLU A 88 -1.87 -13.31 11.31
CA GLU A 88 -2.00 -12.48 10.11
C GLU A 88 -3.13 -11.45 10.28
N LEU A 89 -2.80 -10.18 10.05
CA LEU A 89 -3.75 -9.09 10.04
C LEU A 89 -4.24 -8.86 8.62
N PHE A 90 -5.56 -8.79 8.43
CA PHE A 90 -6.16 -8.52 7.11
C PHE A 90 -6.81 -7.14 7.03
N HIS A 91 -7.44 -6.68 8.11
CA HIS A 91 -8.16 -5.40 8.09
C HIS A 91 -8.21 -4.77 9.48
N ILE A 92 -8.10 -3.45 9.49
CA ILE A 92 -8.35 -2.61 10.65
C ILE A 92 -9.41 -1.59 10.26
N LYS A 93 -10.44 -1.47 11.10
CA LYS A 93 -11.43 -0.39 11.03
C LYS A 93 -11.28 0.49 12.26
N ASN A 94 -10.93 1.75 12.04
CA ASN A 94 -10.89 2.78 13.05
C ASN A 94 -12.08 3.73 12.83
N VAL A 95 -12.87 3.97 13.86
CA VAL A 95 -13.98 4.92 13.83
C VAL A 95 -13.74 5.93 14.94
N GLU A 96 -13.59 7.18 14.58
CA GLU A 96 -13.46 8.30 15.52
C GLU A 96 -14.73 9.15 15.41
N LYS A 97 -15.32 9.51 16.55
CA LYS A 97 -16.52 10.34 16.64
C LYS A 97 -16.28 11.50 17.58
N THR A 98 -16.19 12.69 17.00
CA THR A 98 -16.15 13.99 17.68
C THR A 98 -17.41 14.78 17.27
N ASP A 99 -17.28 16.03 16.85
CA ASP A 99 -18.24 16.78 16.03
C ASP A 99 -18.58 16.10 14.69
N ARG A 100 -17.68 15.26 14.18
CA ARG A 100 -17.85 14.46 12.96
C ARG A 100 -17.52 13.00 13.21
N THR A 101 -18.08 12.12 12.39
CA THR A 101 -17.67 10.71 12.37
C THR A 101 -16.71 10.48 11.21
N ILE A 102 -15.52 9.96 11.52
CA ILE A 102 -14.51 9.56 10.56
C ILE A 102 -14.37 8.04 10.67
N THR A 103 -14.58 7.33 9.57
CA THR A 103 -14.33 5.89 9.47
C THR A 103 -13.16 5.63 8.53
N GLU A 104 -12.07 5.12 9.08
CA GLU A 104 -10.85 4.75 8.36
C GLU A 104 -10.76 3.21 8.30
N ASN A 105 -10.60 2.65 7.10
CA ASN A 105 -10.34 1.23 6.92
C ASN A 105 -8.95 1.03 6.32
N TYR A 106 -8.15 0.17 6.94
CA TYR A 106 -6.80 -0.18 6.51
C TYR A 106 -6.76 -1.66 6.16
N TYR A 107 -6.44 -1.97 4.90
CA TYR A 107 -6.41 -3.34 4.40
C TYR A 107 -4.98 -3.80 4.18
N TYR A 108 -4.71 -5.01 4.65
CA TYR A 108 -3.41 -5.65 4.59
C TYR A 108 -3.54 -6.94 3.78
N LYS A 109 -2.55 -7.23 2.94
CA LYS A 109 -2.40 -8.47 2.17
C LYS A 109 -0.95 -8.91 2.27
N ASP A 110 -0.70 -10.17 2.60
CA ASP A 110 0.65 -10.70 2.84
C ASP A 110 1.41 -9.86 3.87
N ASN A 111 0.73 -9.49 4.97
CA ASN A 111 1.23 -8.61 6.02
C ASN A 111 1.65 -7.19 5.59
N ARG A 112 1.30 -6.74 4.38
CA ARG A 112 1.63 -5.41 3.84
C ARG A 112 0.37 -4.59 3.62
N LEU A 113 0.43 -3.29 3.91
CA LEU A 113 -0.65 -2.36 3.61
C LEU A 113 -0.84 -2.26 2.09
N VAL A 114 -2.08 -2.44 1.63
CA VAL A 114 -2.43 -2.36 0.21
C VAL A 114 -3.48 -1.32 -0.11
N PHE A 115 -4.32 -0.97 0.86
CA PHE A 115 -5.43 -0.05 0.63
C PHE A 115 -5.89 0.66 1.89
N ILE A 116 -6.29 1.92 1.75
CA ILE A 116 -6.97 2.69 2.79
C ILE A 116 -8.21 3.32 2.19
N THR A 117 -9.32 3.28 2.94
CA THR A 117 -10.49 4.14 2.68
C THR A 117 -10.78 5.01 3.87
N VAL A 118 -11.21 6.25 3.62
CA VAL A 118 -11.71 7.16 4.64
C VAL A 118 -13.06 7.67 4.22
N ASN A 119 -14.05 7.49 5.10
CA ASN A 119 -15.39 8.01 4.93
C ASN A 119 -15.70 8.99 6.06
N THR A 120 -16.23 10.15 5.68
CA THR A 120 -16.76 11.17 6.59
C THR A 120 -18.19 11.44 6.15
N ASN A 121 -19.12 11.61 7.09
CA ASN A 121 -20.57 11.65 6.81
C ASN A 121 -21.02 12.66 5.71
N SER A 122 -20.21 13.68 5.43
CA SER A 122 -20.54 14.77 4.50
C SER A 122 -19.57 14.91 3.32
N GLU A 123 -18.63 13.97 3.11
CA GLU A 123 -17.57 14.10 2.11
C GLU A 123 -17.46 12.86 1.23
N ALA A 124 -17.02 13.07 -0.02
CA ALA A 124 -16.73 11.96 -0.92
C ALA A 124 -15.66 11.04 -0.30
N ALA A 125 -15.86 9.73 -0.47
CA ALA A 125 -14.94 8.73 0.04
C ALA A 125 -13.52 8.98 -0.49
N LYS A 126 -12.55 8.95 0.40
CA LYS A 126 -11.13 9.08 0.07
C LYS A 126 -10.52 7.70 -0.03
N LYS A 127 -9.66 7.49 -1.02
CA LYS A 127 -9.01 6.20 -1.26
C LYS A 127 -7.51 6.37 -1.44
N LEU A 128 -6.74 5.45 -0.87
CA LEU A 128 -5.29 5.36 -1.06
C LEU A 128 -4.91 3.93 -1.41
N TYR A 129 -4.41 3.72 -2.62
CA TYR A 129 -3.86 2.44 -3.06
C TYR A 129 -2.35 2.43 -2.85
N VAL A 130 -1.84 1.39 -2.18
CA VAL A 130 -0.44 1.27 -1.80
C VAL A 130 0.14 0.01 -2.41
N LYS A 131 1.29 0.11 -3.08
CA LYS A 131 1.99 -1.02 -3.69
C LYS A 131 3.44 -1.00 -3.24
N LYS A 132 3.89 -2.12 -2.64
CA LYS A 132 5.28 -2.27 -2.14
C LYS A 132 5.73 -1.09 -1.24
N GLY A 133 4.83 -0.61 -0.38
CA GLY A 133 5.12 0.48 0.57
C GLY A 133 5.11 1.89 -0.02
N SER A 134 4.84 2.04 -1.33
CA SER A 134 4.70 3.33 -2.00
C SER A 134 3.26 3.58 -2.42
N THR A 135 2.84 4.84 -2.41
CA THR A 135 1.54 5.25 -2.91
C THR A 135 1.46 5.06 -4.42
N LEU A 136 0.49 4.25 -4.85
CA LEU A 136 0.21 3.98 -6.26
C LEU A 136 -0.81 4.98 -6.82
N SER A 137 -1.89 5.21 -6.09
CA SER A 137 -3.01 6.06 -6.52
C SER A 137 -3.74 6.67 -5.33
N ARG A 138 -4.33 7.84 -5.55
CA ARG A 138 -5.10 8.64 -4.59
C ARG A 138 -6.41 9.07 -5.21
N VAL A 139 -7.48 9.02 -4.43
CA VAL A 139 -8.79 9.58 -4.79
C VAL A 139 -9.23 10.49 -3.66
N ASN A 140 -9.57 11.76 -3.97
CA ASN A 140 -10.04 12.77 -3.02
C ASN A 140 -9.12 12.98 -1.79
N LEU A 141 -7.80 12.79 -1.98
CA LEU A 141 -6.81 12.79 -0.89
C LEU A 141 -5.63 13.72 -1.18
N SER A 142 -5.35 14.64 -0.27
CA SER A 142 -4.15 15.49 -0.31
C SER A 142 -2.90 14.72 0.09
N LYS A 143 -1.72 15.19 -0.34
CA LYS A 143 -0.43 14.58 0.05
C LYS A 143 -0.14 14.69 1.55
N SER A 144 -0.60 15.76 2.21
CA SER A 144 -0.42 15.91 3.66
C SER A 144 -1.23 14.86 4.43
N TYR A 145 -2.48 14.65 4.03
CA TYR A 145 -3.34 13.67 4.68
C TYR A 145 -2.93 12.23 4.36
N GLU A 146 -2.40 11.96 3.16
CA GLU A 146 -1.74 10.69 2.85
C GLU A 146 -0.67 10.29 3.89
N LYS A 147 0.22 11.23 4.26
CA LYS A 147 1.27 10.97 5.25
C LYS A 147 0.68 10.61 6.62
N ILE A 148 -0.38 11.29 7.03
CA ILE A 148 -1.09 11.00 8.29
C ILE A 148 -1.64 9.57 8.27
N LEU A 149 -2.34 9.19 7.20
CA LEU A 149 -2.92 7.85 7.06
C LEU A 149 -1.84 6.75 7.04
N LEU A 150 -0.75 6.96 6.31
CA LEU A 150 0.37 6.01 6.29
C LEU A 150 1.05 5.87 7.65
N ASN A 151 1.16 6.96 8.42
CA ASN A 151 1.70 6.90 9.77
C ASN A 151 0.76 6.17 10.74
N LYS A 152 -0.55 6.46 10.72
CA LYS A 152 -1.55 5.69 11.47
C LYS A 152 -1.47 4.20 11.14
N ALA A 153 -1.43 3.84 9.85
CA ALA A 153 -1.33 2.44 9.41
C ALA A 153 -0.08 1.72 9.96
N LYS A 154 1.06 2.43 10.08
CA LYS A 154 2.29 1.90 10.69
C LYS A 154 2.12 1.69 12.20
N LEU A 155 1.54 2.67 12.90
CA LEU A 155 1.28 2.59 14.33
C LEU A 155 0.35 1.43 14.66
N PHE A 156 -0.76 1.30 13.93
CA PHE A 156 -1.69 0.20 14.10
C PHE A 156 -1.04 -1.16 13.82
N LYS A 157 -0.26 -1.28 12.74
CA LYS A 157 0.46 -2.53 12.46
C LYS A 157 1.48 -2.86 13.55
N LYS A 158 2.14 -1.85 14.15
CA LYS A 158 3.04 -2.04 15.29
C LYS A 158 2.28 -2.52 16.52
N GLN A 159 1.17 -1.88 16.88
CA GLN A 159 0.32 -2.28 18.01
C GLN A 159 -0.17 -3.73 17.87
N PHE A 160 -0.69 -4.10 16.69
CA PHE A 160 -1.11 -5.48 16.39
C PHE A 160 0.01 -6.49 16.65
N LYS A 161 1.24 -6.17 16.24
CA LYS A 161 2.42 -7.03 16.44
C LYS A 161 2.89 -7.08 17.89
N SER A 162 2.79 -5.98 18.65
CA SER A 162 3.26 -5.93 20.03
C SER A 162 2.31 -6.60 21.03
N ALA A 163 1.04 -6.79 20.66
CA ALA A 163 0.07 -7.48 21.49
C ALA A 163 0.18 -9.03 21.44
N ARG A 164 1.20 -9.57 20.76
CA ARG A 164 1.40 -10.99 20.45
C ARG A 164 2.89 -11.33 20.45
#